data_AF-A0A9X8Y7L2-F1
#
_entry.id   AF-A0A9X8Y7L2-F1
#
_cell.length_a   1.000
_cell.length_b   1.000
_cell.length_c   1.000
_cell.angle_alpha   90.00
_cell.angle_beta   90.00
_cell.angle_gamma   90.00
#
_symmetry.space_group_name_H-M   'P 1'
#
loop_
_entity.id
_entity.type
_entity.pdbx_description
1 polymer ?
#
loop_
_entity_poly.entity_id
_entity_poly.type
_entity_poly.pdbx_seq_one_letter_code
_entity_poly.pdbx_strand_id
1 'polypeptide(L)' 'MILHSVAPLWQLLPPDTEPQLSCVEFEGGMLLGREGREGLEITQVVSTDPRVYLDERFSPGATYRRPGGKQAKNGI' A
#
# COMPACT_ATOMS: atom_id res chain seq x y z
N MET A 1 20.47 -16.64 -22.29
CA MET A 1 21.08 -15.75 -21.27
C MET A 1 20.17 -15.76 -20.06
N ILE A 2 20.66 -16.19 -18.90
CA ILE A 2 19.86 -16.23 -17.66
C ILE A 2 20.32 -15.05 -16.81
N LEU A 3 19.39 -14.16 -16.46
CA LEU A 3 19.69 -12.99 -15.62
C LEU A 3 19.45 -13.38 -14.16
N HIS A 4 20.50 -13.34 -13.34
CA HIS A 4 20.39 -13.47 -11.88
C HIS A 4 20.37 -12.06 -11.28
N SER A 5 19.31 -11.72 -10.53
CA SER A 5 19.18 -10.42 -9.87
C SER A 5 18.63 -10.58 -8.45
N VAL A 6 19.09 -9.70 -7.55
CA VAL A 6 18.59 -9.55 -6.18
C VAL A 6 17.37 -8.64 -6.09
N ALA A 7 17.11 -7.85 -7.14
CA ALA A 7 15.95 -6.98 -7.22
C ALA A 7 14.77 -7.71 -7.91
N PRO A 8 13.53 -7.49 -7.46
CA PRO A 8 12.35 -8.02 -8.12
C PRO A 8 12.27 -7.61 -9.60
N LEU A 9 11.81 -8.52 -10.47
CA LEU A 9 11.84 -8.34 -11.93
C LEU A 9 11.12 -7.06 -12.42
N TRP A 10 10.04 -6.68 -11.73
CA TRP A 10 9.24 -5.48 -12.02
C TRP A 10 9.92 -4.15 -11.67
N GLN A 11 11.08 -4.19 -11.00
CA GLN A 11 11.95 -3.03 -10.77
C GLN A 11 13.09 -2.91 -11.79
N LEU A 12 13.36 -3.99 -12.53
CA LEU A 12 14.47 -4.07 -13.50
C LEU A 12 14.00 -3.78 -14.92
N LEU A 13 12.74 -4.06 -15.19
CA LEU A 13 12.08 -3.81 -16.46
C LEU A 13 10.91 -2.86 -16.20
N PRO A 14 10.60 -1.94 -17.13
CA PRO A 14 9.34 -1.21 -17.07
C PRO A 14 8.22 -2.24 -16.99
N PRO A 15 7.40 -2.24 -15.93
CA PRO A 15 6.34 -3.22 -15.84
C PRO A 15 5.35 -2.95 -16.99
N ASP A 16 4.84 -4.01 -17.62
CA ASP A 16 3.78 -3.89 -18.64
C ASP A 16 2.51 -3.22 -18.10
N THR A 17 2.42 -3.07 -16.78
CA THR A 17 1.37 -2.33 -16.09
C THR A 17 1.97 -1.71 -14.83
N GLU A 18 1.94 -0.38 -14.71
CA GLU A 18 2.32 0.28 -13.47
C GLU A 18 1.46 -0.26 -12.32
N PRO A 19 2.05 -0.62 -11.16
CA PRO A 19 1.27 -0.99 -10.01
C PRO A 19 0.37 0.18 -9.63
N GLN A 20 -0.95 -0.02 -9.70
CA GLN A 20 -1.92 0.98 -9.25
C GLN A 20 -1.79 1.14 -7.74
N LEU A 21 -0.96 2.10 -7.34
CA LEU A 21 -0.83 2.54 -5.96
C LEU A 21 -1.94 3.53 -5.67
N SER A 22 -2.68 3.27 -4.61
CA SER A 22 -3.62 4.22 -4.02
C SER A 22 -2.97 4.99 -2.90
N CYS A 23 -3.32 6.26 -2.84
CA CYS A 23 -2.88 7.18 -1.82
C CYS A 23 -4.06 7.50 -0.90
N VAL A 24 -3.87 7.37 0.41
CA VAL A 24 -4.89 7.63 1.43
C VAL A 24 -4.31 8.53 2.51
N GLU A 25 -4.97 9.65 2.76
CA GLU A 25 -4.66 10.54 3.87
C GLU A 25 -5.27 10.02 5.18
N PHE A 26 -4.57 10.25 6.28
CA PHE A 26 -5.06 9.99 7.63
C PHE A 26 -4.58 11.08 8.58
N GLU A 27 -5.13 11.09 9.80
CA GLU A 27 -4.68 11.98 10.86
C GLU A 27 -3.26 11.60 11.29
N GLY A 28 -2.26 12.29 10.73
CA GLY A 28 -0.86 12.01 10.97
C GLY A 28 -0.03 11.83 9.70
N GLY A 29 -0.63 11.78 8.51
CA GLY A 29 0.12 11.75 7.26
C GLY A 29 -0.60 11.06 6.11
N MET A 30 0.17 10.32 5.32
CA MET A 30 -0.27 9.72 4.07
C MET A 30 0.22 8.26 3.97
N LEU A 31 -0.64 7.39 3.46
CA LEU A 31 -0.36 6.00 3.18
C LEU A 31 -0.38 5.76 1.68
N LEU A 32 0.66 5.10 1.19
CA LEU A 32 0.72 4.58 -0.18
C LEU A 32 0.59 3.07 -0.12
N GLY A 33 -0.26 2.50 -0.95
CA GLY A 33 -0.52 1.07 -0.88
C GLY A 33 -1.28 0.53 -2.07
N ARG A 34 -1.56 -0.76 -2.03
CA ARG A 34 -2.37 -1.44 -3.05
C ARG A 34 -3.76 -1.66 -2.50
N GLU A 35 -4.79 -1.37 -3.30
CA GLU A 35 -6.17 -1.67 -2.90
C GLU A 35 -6.39 -3.18 -2.87
N GLY A 36 -6.71 -3.71 -1.68
CA GLY A 36 -7.12 -5.07 -1.45
C GLY A 36 -8.60 -5.16 -1.15
N ARG A 37 -9.12 -6.38 -0.99
CA ARG A 37 -10.53 -6.62 -0.64
C ARG A 37 -10.90 -6.09 0.75
N GLU A 38 -9.92 -6.07 1.65
CA GLU A 38 -10.10 -5.77 3.09
C GLU A 38 -9.68 -4.34 3.46
N GLY A 39 -9.14 -3.58 2.51
CA GLY A 39 -8.57 -2.25 2.72
C GLY A 39 -7.29 -2.03 1.91
N LEU A 40 -6.58 -0.96 2.23
CA LEU A 40 -5.31 -0.61 1.59
C LEU A 40 -4.18 -1.42 2.24
N GLU A 41 -3.52 -2.29 1.48
CA GLU A 41 -2.27 -2.91 1.91
C GLU A 41 -1.14 -1.88 1.81
N ILE A 42 -0.60 -1.48 2.96
CA ILE A 42 0.38 -0.40 3.05
C ILE A 42 1.70 -0.84 2.44
N THR A 43 2.22 -0.05 1.51
CA THR A 43 3.58 -0.20 0.96
C THR A 43 4.54 0.81 1.56
N GLN A 44 4.05 2.01 1.88
CA GLN A 44 4.84 3.10 2.44
C GLN A 44 3.97 4.03 3.29
N VAL A 45 4.55 4.53 4.38
CA VAL A 45 3.97 5.61 5.19
C VAL A 45 4.82 6.86 5.05
N VAL A 46 4.16 8.01 4.92
CA VAL A 46 4.78 9.33 4.87
C VAL A 46 4.14 10.18 5.98
N SER A 47 4.91 10.45 7.02
CA SER A 47 4.47 11.21 8.20
C SER A 47 5.61 12.06 8.76
N THR A 48 5.25 13.19 9.36
CA THR A 48 6.16 14.00 10.17
C THR A 48 6.11 13.63 11.66
N ASP A 49 5.16 12.80 12.09
CA ASP A 49 5.08 12.27 13.46
C ASP A 49 5.85 10.94 13.54
N PRO A 50 6.97 10.87 14.28
CA PRO A 50 7.77 9.65 14.37
C PRO A 50 7.03 8.48 15.02
N ARG A 51 5.99 8.74 15.84
CA ARG A 51 5.21 7.69 16.50
C ARG A 51 4.45 6.82 15.50
N VAL A 52 4.11 7.36 14.33
CA VAL A 52 3.43 6.63 13.26
C VAL A 52 4.29 5.49 12.74
N TYR A 53 5.61 5.69 12.61
CA TYR A 53 6.53 4.66 12.11
C TYR A 53 6.78 3.54 13.14
N LEU A 54 6.38 3.74 14.39
CA LEU A 54 6.48 2.77 15.47
C LEU A 54 5.16 2.02 15.71
N ASP A 55 4.08 2.44 15.05
CA ASP A 55 2.77 1.83 15.19
C ASP A 55 2.58 0.74 14.13
N GLU A 56 2.40 -0.49 14.58
CA GLU A 56 2.23 -1.67 13.72
C GLU A 56 1.06 -1.53 12.73
N ARG A 57 0.06 -0.71 13.06
CA ARG A 57 -1.10 -0.44 12.19
C ARG A 57 -0.72 0.29 10.90
N PHE A 58 0.40 1.02 10.90
CA PHE A 58 0.90 1.76 9.75
C PHE A 58 2.15 1.14 9.13
N SER A 59 2.55 -0.05 9.57
CA SER A 59 3.71 -0.75 9.05
C SER A 59 3.48 -1.24 7.61
N PRO A 60 4.52 -1.26 6.76
CA PRO A 60 4.42 -1.91 5.45
C PRO A 60 3.94 -3.36 5.56
N GLY A 61 2.99 -3.75 4.71
CA GLY A 61 2.28 -5.03 4.74
C GLY A 61 1.03 -5.05 5.63
N ALA A 62 0.84 -4.06 6.50
CA ALA A 62 -0.40 -3.95 7.26
C ALA A 62 -1.57 -3.50 6.36
N THR A 63 -2.79 -3.88 6.73
CA THR A 63 -4.00 -3.48 6.02
C THR A 63 -4.68 -2.32 6.73
N TYR A 64 -4.74 -1.15 6.09
CA TYR A 64 -5.45 0.02 6.57
C TYR A 64 -6.91 0.02 6.10
N ARG A 65 -7.84 0.03 7.06
CA ARG A 65 -9.27 0.15 6.80
C ARG A 65 -9.69 1.60 6.89
N ARG A 66 -10.13 2.18 5.76
CA ARG A 66 -10.60 3.56 5.69
C ARG A 66 -11.81 3.75 6.62
N PRO A 67 -11.80 4.72 7.55
CA PRO A 67 -12.98 5.04 8.34
C PRO A 67 -14.06 5.62 7.42
N GLY A 68 -15.12 4.84 7.16
CA GLY A 68 -16.20 5.21 6.24
C GLY A 68 -16.27 4.41 4.93
N GLY A 69 -15.43 3.39 4.76
CA GLY A 69 -15.56 2.44 3.65
C GLY A 69 -16.91 1.70 3.72
N LYS A 70 -17.91 2.18 2.96
CA LYS A 70 -19.04 1.32 2.58
C LYS A 70 -18.43 0.06 1.97
N GLN A 71 -18.65 -1.09 2.63
CA GLN A 71 -18.50 -2.39 1.97
C GLN A 71 -19.19 -2.28 0.62
N ALA A 72 -18.45 -2.45 -0.48
CA ALA A 72 -19.05 -2.66 -1.77
C ALA A 72 -19.85 -3.96 -1.67
N LYS A 73 -21.15 -3.84 -1.33
CA LYS A 73 -22.11 -4.92 -1.47
C LYS A 73 -22.15 -5.26 -2.95
N ASN A 74 -21.47 -6.33 -3.35
CA ASN A 74 -21.81 -7.05 -4.57
C ASN A 74 -23.22 -7.61 -4.37
N GLY A 75 -24.22 -6.86 -4.82
CA GLY A 75 -25.57 -7.37 -5.03
C GLY A 75 -25.60 -8.16 -6.33
N ILE A 76 -25.96 -9.44 -6.19
CA ILE A 76 -26.31 -10.38 -7.26
C ILE A 76 -27.58 -9.90 -7.96
#